data_AF-A0A7C9QVU9-F1
#
_entry.id   AF-A0A7C9QVU9-F1
#
_cell.length_a   1.000
_cell.length_b   1.000
_cell.length_c   1.000
_cell.angle_alpha   90.00
_cell.angle_beta   90.00
_cell.angle_gamma   90.00
#
_symmetry.space_group_name_H-M   'P 1'
#
loop_
_entity.id
_entity.type
_entity.pdbx_description
1 polymer ?
#
loop_
_entity_poly.entity_id
_entity_poly.type
_entity_poly.pdbx_seq_one_letter_code
_entity_poly.pdbx_strand_id
1 'polypeptide(L)'
;MAEPLAITILRKKRDRIRDTIAKYEARLKEAQADLAHVIAALRLFEIDGNADDFPAYVDLNRVFRRGETTSFCLETLRVEGPLDTRELTARLMRRKGLDEHDKVLSQAIALRIVQTLRSRARRGLVDGTTRRKGVCVWRLIE
;
A
#
# COMPACT_ATOMS: atom_id res chain seq x y z
N MET A 1 6.52 -35.03 39.47
CA MET A 1 7.90 -34.81 38.97
C MET A 1 8.09 -33.32 38.74
N ALA A 2 9.06 -32.70 39.43
CA ALA A 2 9.28 -31.26 39.35
C ALA A 2 9.69 -30.84 37.93
N GLU A 3 9.06 -29.80 37.40
CA GLU A 3 9.43 -29.24 36.11
C GLU A 3 10.91 -28.81 36.15
N PRO A 4 11.75 -29.18 35.18
CA PRO A 4 13.16 -28.82 35.19
C PRO A 4 13.31 -27.30 35.27
N LEU A 5 14.07 -26.79 36.26
CA LEU A 5 14.32 -25.36 36.47
C LEU A 5 14.72 -24.62 35.18
N ALA A 6 15.45 -25.30 34.29
CA ALA A 6 15.82 -24.81 32.97
C ALA A 6 14.60 -24.43 32.11
N ILE A 7 13.54 -25.24 32.10
CA ILE A 7 12.31 -24.99 31.32
C ILE A 7 11.59 -23.76 31.87
N THR A 8 11.52 -23.60 33.20
CA THR A 8 10.90 -22.44 33.84
C THR A 8 11.65 -21.14 33.50
N ILE A 9 12.99 -21.17 33.53
CA ILE A 9 13.84 -20.02 33.15
C ILE A 9 13.64 -19.66 31.67
N LEU A 10 13.62 -20.65 30.78
CA LEU A 10 13.43 -20.44 29.35
C LEU A 10 12.04 -19.85 29.04
N ARG A 11 10.97 -20.33 29.70
CA ARG A 11 9.62 -19.74 29.56
C ARG A 11 9.59 -18.29 30.01
N LYS A 12 10.18 -17.99 31.17
CA LYS A 12 10.26 -16.60 31.68
C LYS A 12 11.07 -15.70 30.73
N LYS A 13 12.13 -16.22 30.10
CA LYS A 13 12.91 -15.47 29.10
C LYS A 13 12.11 -15.25 27.82
N ARG A 14 11.38 -16.26 27.33
CA ARG A 14 10.47 -16.15 26.18
C ARG A 14 9.44 -15.07 26.42
N ASP A 15 8.79 -15.08 27.57
CA ASP A 15 7.73 -14.10 27.89
C ASP A 15 8.31 -12.68 27.94
N ARG A 16 9.48 -12.50 28.57
CA ARG A 16 10.20 -11.21 28.52
C ARG A 16 10.53 -10.75 27.10
N ILE A 17 10.98 -11.65 26.22
CA ILE A 17 11.29 -11.31 24.82
C ILE A 17 10.01 -10.86 24.11
N ARG A 18 8.91 -11.60 24.27
CA ARG A 18 7.62 -11.26 23.68
C ARG A 18 7.12 -9.89 24.16
N ASP A 19 7.20 -9.61 25.45
CA ASP A 19 6.78 -8.33 26.02
C ASP A 19 7.66 -7.17 25.51
N THR A 20 8.96 -7.45 25.32
CA THR A 20 9.91 -6.49 24.75
C THR A 20 9.60 -6.19 23.29
N ILE A 21 9.27 -7.21 22.48
CA ILE A 21 8.84 -7.03 21.08
C ILE A 21 7.59 -6.16 21.02
N ALA A 22 6.56 -6.49 21.80
CA ALA A 22 5.31 -5.72 21.83
C ALA A 22 5.55 -4.24 22.20
N LYS A 23 6.46 -3.99 23.14
CA LYS A 23 6.87 -2.62 23.51
C LYS A 23 7.56 -1.88 22.36
N TYR A 24 8.45 -2.55 21.63
CA TYR A 24 9.12 -1.93 20.48
C TYR A 24 8.17 -1.68 19.32
N GLU A 25 7.22 -2.57 19.05
CA GLU A 25 6.18 -2.37 18.05
C GLU A 25 5.29 -1.16 18.38
N ALA A 26 4.91 -0.99 19.65
CA ALA A 26 4.18 0.18 20.10
C ALA A 26 4.97 1.48 19.86
N ARG A 27 6.26 1.49 20.20
CA ARG A 27 7.16 2.63 19.94
C ARG A 27 7.37 2.91 18.45
N LEU A 28 7.43 1.86 17.64
CA LEU A 28 7.52 2.00 16.19
C LEU A 28 6.29 2.70 15.64
N LYS A 29 5.10 2.30 16.11
CA LYS A 29 3.83 2.92 15.71
C LYS A 29 3.75 4.39 16.14
N GLU A 30 4.21 4.70 17.34
CA GLU A 30 4.30 6.08 17.85
C GLU A 30 5.23 6.93 16.97
N ALA A 31 6.46 6.46 16.73
CA ALA A 31 7.42 7.16 15.89
C ALA A 31 6.94 7.35 14.44
N GLN A 32 6.19 6.38 13.90
CA GLN A 32 5.56 6.50 12.58
C GLN A 32 4.48 7.60 12.56
N ALA A 33 3.69 7.72 13.62
CA ALA A 33 2.69 8.78 13.74
C ALA A 33 3.36 10.16 13.86
N ASP A 34 4.39 10.27 14.70
CA ASP A 34 5.16 11.51 14.85
C ASP A 34 5.78 11.94 13.52
N LEU A 35 6.40 11.01 12.80
CA LEU A 35 6.96 11.29 11.48
C LEU A 35 5.88 11.76 10.50
N ALA A 36 4.70 11.14 10.50
CA ALA A 36 3.58 11.56 9.65
C ALA A 36 3.12 12.98 10.00
N HIS A 37 3.07 13.35 11.28
CA HIS A 37 2.73 14.69 11.73
C HIS A 37 3.78 15.73 11.30
N VAL A 38 5.06 15.42 11.43
CA VAL A 38 6.15 16.31 10.99
C VAL A 38 6.10 16.50 9.47
N ILE A 39 5.91 15.43 8.69
CA ILE A 39 5.76 15.53 7.24
C ILE A 39 4.53 16.38 6.87
N ALA A 40 3.41 16.21 7.58
CA ALA A 40 2.21 17.02 7.34
C ALA A 40 2.44 18.51 7.66
N ALA A 41 3.17 18.82 8.73
CA ALA A 41 3.54 20.18 9.08
C ALA A 41 4.48 20.79 8.02
N LEU A 42 5.53 20.06 7.61
CA LEU A 42 6.45 20.49 6.54
C LEU A 42 5.68 20.79 5.25
N ARG A 43 4.72 19.94 4.87
CA ARG A 43 3.84 20.18 3.72
C ARG A 43 3.02 21.47 3.82
N LEU A 44 2.61 21.91 5.01
CA LEU A 44 1.88 23.17 5.17
C LEU A 44 2.80 24.37 4.93
N PHE A 45 4.09 24.26 5.27
CA PHE A 45 5.08 25.32 5.07
C PHE A 45 5.71 25.31 3.67
N GLU A 46 5.77 24.15 3.01
CA GLU A 46 6.33 23.98 1.65
C GLU A 46 5.36 24.38 0.53
N ILE A 47 4.14 24.85 0.84
CA ILE A 47 3.17 25.36 -0.14
C ILE A 47 3.72 26.54 -0.96
N ASP A 48 4.81 27.19 -0.51
CA ASP A 48 5.42 28.34 -1.18
C ASP A 48 6.68 28.07 -2.01
N GLY A 49 7.16 26.83 -2.18
CA GLY A 49 8.31 26.67 -3.07
C GLY A 49 8.99 25.32 -3.12
N ASN A 50 8.79 24.67 -4.27
CA ASN A 50 9.59 23.60 -4.86
C ASN A 50 9.33 22.17 -4.40
N ALA A 51 8.93 21.34 -5.37
CA ALA A 51 8.36 20.02 -5.16
C ALA A 51 9.38 18.87 -5.03
N ASP A 52 10.68 19.18 -4.88
CA ASP A 52 11.77 18.21 -4.95
C ASP A 52 12.38 17.82 -3.57
N ASP A 53 12.00 18.48 -2.47
CA ASP A 53 12.61 18.27 -1.13
C ASP A 53 11.86 17.26 -0.22
N PHE A 54 10.84 16.56 -0.74
CA PHE A 54 10.00 15.67 0.08
C PHE A 54 10.69 14.33 0.44
N PRO A 55 10.71 13.91 1.73
CA PRO A 55 11.06 12.56 2.09
C PRO A 55 9.91 11.58 1.80
N ALA A 56 10.28 10.43 1.23
CA ALA A 56 9.40 9.41 0.69
C ALA A 56 8.53 8.72 1.77
N TYR A 57 7.33 9.23 2.03
CA TYR A 57 6.22 8.32 2.36
C TYR A 57 5.74 7.68 1.05
N VAL A 58 6.52 6.68 0.63
CA VAL A 58 6.44 5.95 -0.64
C VAL A 58 6.30 6.89 -1.82
N ASP A 59 7.43 7.39 -2.31
CA ASP A 59 7.47 7.95 -3.65
C ASP A 59 7.10 6.82 -4.63
N LEU A 60 5.80 6.72 -4.95
CA LEU A 60 5.28 5.74 -5.88
C LEU A 60 5.95 5.91 -7.26
N ASN A 61 6.59 7.04 -7.55
CA ASN A 61 7.39 7.23 -8.75
C ASN A 61 8.77 6.58 -8.67
N ARG A 62 9.32 6.37 -7.46
CA ARG A 62 10.50 5.51 -7.23
C ARG A 62 10.16 4.02 -7.29
N VAL A 63 8.97 3.62 -6.85
CA VAL A 63 8.52 2.21 -6.84
C VAL A 63 8.00 1.75 -8.20
N PHE A 64 7.33 2.64 -8.94
CA PHE A 64 6.74 2.36 -10.24
C PHE A 64 7.36 3.23 -11.32
N ARG A 65 7.93 2.60 -12.35
CA ARG A 65 8.42 3.31 -13.54
C ARG A 65 7.27 4.08 -14.20
N ARG A 66 7.60 5.17 -14.89
CA ARG A 66 6.61 5.96 -15.64
C ARG A 66 5.86 5.05 -16.62
N GLY A 67 4.54 5.06 -16.55
CA GLY A 67 3.67 4.23 -17.40
C GLY A 67 3.50 2.78 -16.93
N GLU A 68 4.31 2.29 -15.98
CA GLU A 68 4.26 0.89 -15.52
C GLU A 68 2.89 0.52 -14.95
N THR A 69 2.31 1.38 -14.11
CA THR A 69 0.97 1.17 -13.56
C THR A 69 -0.10 1.11 -14.67
N THR A 70 0.05 1.89 -15.74
CA THR A 70 -0.89 1.86 -16.86
C THR A 70 -0.74 0.55 -17.63
N SER A 71 0.48 0.19 -18.03
CA SER A 71 0.74 -1.03 -18.78
C SER A 71 0.28 -2.25 -18.02
N PHE A 72 0.58 -2.31 -16.71
CA PHE A 72 0.09 -3.37 -15.83
C PHE A 72 -1.43 -3.47 -15.84
N CYS A 73 -2.15 -2.37 -15.63
CA CYS A 73 -3.61 -2.43 -15.54
C CYS A 73 -4.24 -2.88 -16.86
N LEU A 74 -3.76 -2.36 -18.00
CA LEU A 74 -4.30 -2.73 -19.31
C LEU A 74 -3.96 -4.19 -19.67
N GLU A 75 -2.75 -4.64 -19.37
CA GLU A 75 -2.32 -6.03 -19.57
C GLU A 75 -3.15 -6.99 -18.70
N THR A 76 -3.34 -6.66 -17.42
CA THR A 76 -4.14 -7.49 -16.50
C THR A 76 -5.60 -7.54 -16.94
N LEU A 77 -6.20 -6.42 -17.34
CA LEU A 77 -7.58 -6.39 -17.84
C LEU A 77 -7.74 -7.13 -19.17
N ARG A 78 -6.69 -7.20 -19.99
CA ARG A 78 -6.69 -7.98 -21.24
C ARG A 78 -6.61 -9.48 -20.99
N VAL A 79 -5.80 -9.92 -20.02
CA VAL A 79 -5.58 -11.35 -19.73
C VAL A 79 -6.69 -11.93 -18.87
N GLU A 80 -7.09 -11.22 -17.81
CA GLU A 80 -8.03 -11.73 -16.80
C GLU A 80 -9.46 -11.20 -16.97
N GLY A 81 -9.66 -10.23 -17.86
CA GLY A 81 -10.97 -9.62 -18.09
C GLY A 81 -11.34 -8.57 -17.04
N PRO A 82 -12.65 -8.32 -16.82
CA PRO A 82 -13.11 -7.22 -15.96
C PRO A 82 -12.78 -7.42 -14.48
N LEU A 83 -12.02 -6.49 -13.90
CA LEU A 83 -11.54 -6.55 -12.51
C LEU A 83 -11.89 -5.28 -11.74
N ASP A 84 -12.05 -5.41 -10.42
CA ASP A 84 -12.21 -4.27 -9.53
C ASP A 84 -10.86 -3.65 -9.12
N THR A 85 -10.91 -2.44 -8.54
CA THR A 85 -9.69 -1.74 -8.11
C THR A 85 -8.91 -2.49 -7.03
N ARG A 86 -9.58 -3.19 -6.10
CA ARG A 86 -8.91 -3.92 -5.00
C ARG A 86 -8.18 -5.14 -5.55
N GLU A 87 -8.82 -5.84 -6.47
CA GLU A 87 -8.30 -6.96 -7.23
C GLU A 87 -7.07 -6.58 -8.05
N LEU A 88 -7.09 -5.42 -8.72
CA LEU A 88 -5.94 -4.88 -9.45
C LEU A 88 -4.80 -4.45 -8.51
N THR A 89 -5.15 -3.86 -7.36
CA THR A 89 -4.17 -3.44 -6.35
C THR A 89 -3.42 -4.64 -5.77
N ALA A 90 -4.14 -5.67 -5.33
CA ALA A 90 -3.53 -6.88 -4.77
C ALA A 90 -2.63 -7.59 -5.79
N ARG A 91 -3.03 -7.66 -7.06
CA ARG A 91 -2.18 -8.22 -8.13
C ARG A 91 -0.93 -7.38 -8.39
N LEU A 92 -1.05 -6.06 -8.37
CA LEU A 92 0.10 -5.17 -8.57
C LEU A 92 1.11 -5.29 -7.42
N MET A 93 0.61 -5.39 -6.18
CA MET A 93 1.44 -5.59 -4.99
C MET A 93 2.15 -6.94 -5.04
N ARG A 94 1.44 -8.03 -5.36
CA ARG A 94 2.03 -9.36 -5.57
C ARG A 94 3.11 -9.37 -6.64
N ARG A 95 2.85 -8.78 -7.82
CA ARG A 95 3.81 -8.73 -8.93
C ARG A 95 5.09 -7.97 -8.53
N LYS A 96 4.99 -7.00 -7.63
CA LYS A 96 6.12 -6.20 -7.14
C LYS A 96 6.80 -6.78 -5.90
N GLY A 97 6.25 -7.83 -5.28
CA GLY A 97 6.74 -8.36 -4.00
C GLY A 97 6.53 -7.39 -2.83
N LEU A 98 5.50 -6.55 -2.90
CA LEU A 98 5.12 -5.63 -1.82
C LEU A 98 4.20 -6.36 -0.82
N ASP A 99 4.25 -5.97 0.45
CA ASP A 99 3.40 -6.55 1.49
C ASP A 99 1.92 -6.17 1.28
N GLU A 100 1.10 -7.16 0.92
CA GLU A 100 -0.35 -7.00 0.71
C GLU A 100 -1.11 -6.58 1.97
N HIS A 101 -0.53 -6.80 3.16
CA HIS A 101 -1.14 -6.44 4.44
C HIS A 101 -0.85 -5.00 4.87
N ASP A 102 0.06 -4.30 4.19
CA ASP A 102 0.26 -2.87 4.37
C ASP A 102 -0.94 -2.09 3.80
N LYS A 103 -1.88 -1.77 4.69
CA LYS A 103 -3.12 -1.07 4.34
C LYS A 103 -2.85 0.32 3.76
N VAL A 104 -1.79 1.00 4.19
CA VAL A 104 -1.53 2.36 3.73
C VAL A 104 -0.93 2.35 2.34
N LEU A 105 0.04 1.46 2.09
CA LEU A 105 0.60 1.24 0.75
C LEU A 105 -0.48 0.75 -0.22
N SER A 106 -1.32 -0.20 0.21
CA SER A 106 -2.44 -0.70 -0.58
C SER A 106 -3.41 0.42 -0.97
N GLN A 107 -3.78 1.29 -0.02
CA GLN A 107 -4.66 2.42 -0.30
C GLN A 107 -4.03 3.44 -1.27
N ALA A 108 -2.74 3.74 -1.11
CA ALA A 108 -2.01 4.65 -1.99
C ALA A 108 -1.94 4.12 -3.43
N ILE A 109 -1.65 2.82 -3.60
CA ILE A 109 -1.63 2.15 -4.90
C ILE A 109 -3.03 2.12 -5.51
N ALA A 110 -4.06 1.79 -4.73
CA ALA A 110 -5.45 1.76 -5.20
C ALA A 110 -5.90 3.12 -5.76
N LEU A 111 -5.58 4.22 -5.07
CA LEU A 111 -5.86 5.58 -5.54
C LEU A 111 -5.16 5.88 -6.88
N ARG A 112 -3.89 5.51 -7.01
CA ARG A 112 -3.12 5.68 -8.26
C ARG A 112 -3.72 4.87 -9.41
N ILE A 113 -4.17 3.64 -9.16
CA ILE A 113 -4.87 2.80 -10.15
C ILE A 113 -6.17 3.48 -10.58
N VAL A 114 -6.99 3.95 -9.65
CA VAL A 114 -8.26 4.65 -9.98
C VAL A 114 -8.00 5.89 -10.83
N GLN A 115 -7.01 6.72 -10.47
CA GLN A 115 -6.67 7.92 -11.25
C GLN A 115 -6.22 7.56 -12.67
N THR A 116 -5.39 6.51 -12.79
CA THR A 116 -4.92 6.00 -14.08
C THR A 116 -6.10 5.53 -14.94
N LEU A 117 -6.95 4.66 -14.40
CA LEU A 117 -8.08 4.08 -15.14
C LEU A 117 -9.15 5.12 -15.48
N ARG A 118 -9.43 6.08 -14.60
CA ARG A 118 -10.31 7.23 -14.93
C ARG A 118 -9.76 8.08 -16.06
N SER A 119 -8.45 8.31 -16.09
CA SER A 119 -7.80 9.04 -17.20
C SER A 119 -7.94 8.27 -18.53
N ARG A 120 -7.84 6.93 -18.49
CA ARG A 120 -8.03 6.08 -19.68
C ARG A 120 -9.50 5.96 -20.09
N ALA A 121 -10.42 5.94 -19.15
CA ALA A 121 -11.85 5.95 -19.42
C ALA A 121 -12.29 7.22 -20.14
N ARG A 122 -11.76 8.38 -19.72
CA ARG A 122 -11.95 9.65 -20.46
C ARG A 122 -11.41 9.63 -21.88
N ARG A 123 -10.47 8.73 -22.19
CA ARG A 123 -9.90 8.55 -23.53
C ARG A 123 -10.56 7.40 -24.31
N GLY A 124 -11.64 6.81 -23.79
CA GLY A 124 -12.37 5.73 -24.45
C GLY A 124 -11.65 4.38 -24.47
N LEU A 125 -10.62 4.17 -23.63
CA LEU A 125 -9.84 2.92 -23.61
C LEU A 125 -10.35 1.89 -22.59
N VAL A 126 -11.05 2.35 -21.55
CA VAL A 126 -11.50 1.52 -20.42
C VAL A 126 -12.90 1.97 -20.03
N ASP A 127 -13.82 1.03 -19.82
CA ASP A 127 -15.13 1.32 -19.26
C ASP A 127 -15.11 1.03 -17.75
N GLY A 128 -15.60 2.00 -16.98
CA GLY A 128 -15.73 1.96 -15.52
C GLY A 128 -17.15 2.30 -15.05
N THR A 129 -18.15 2.14 -15.92
CA THR A 129 -19.57 2.37 -15.60
C THR A 129 -20.18 1.17 -14.85
N THR A 130 -19.63 -0.03 -15.07
CA THR A 130 -20.11 -1.26 -14.46
C THR A 130 -19.81 -1.30 -12.96
N ARG A 131 -20.81 -1.66 -12.16
CA ARG A 131 -20.68 -1.86 -10.71
C ARG A 131 -20.94 -3.31 -10.34
N ARG A 132 -20.08 -3.89 -9.50
CA ARG A 132 -20.28 -5.20 -8.88
C ARG A 132 -20.23 -5.02 -7.37
N LYS A 133 -21.32 -5.36 -6.66
CA LYS A 133 -21.43 -5.20 -5.20
C LYS A 133 -21.08 -3.78 -4.72
N GLY A 134 -21.47 -2.76 -5.49
CA GLY A 134 -21.18 -1.35 -5.19
C GLY A 134 -19.78 -0.85 -5.59
N VAL A 135 -18.89 -1.73 -6.04
CA VAL A 135 -17.51 -1.37 -6.46
C VAL A 135 -17.44 -1.21 -7.98
N CYS A 136 -16.63 -0.25 -8.43
CA CYS A 136 -16.34 -0.05 -9.86
C CYS A 136 -15.57 -1.25 -10.42
N VAL A 137 -16.09 -1.86 -11.48
CA VAL A 137 -15.40 -2.89 -12.25
C VAL A 137 -14.93 -2.24 -13.55
N TRP A 138 -13.64 -2.39 -13.82
CA TRP A 138 -13.00 -1.86 -15.00
C TRP A 138 -12.95 -2.93 -16.08
N ARG A 139 -13.26 -2.56 -17.31
CA ARG A 139 -13.13 -3.43 -18.49
C ARG A 139 -12.45 -2.66 -19.62
N LEU A 140 -11.80 -3.37 -20.54
CA LEU A 140 -11.36 -2.74 -21.78
C LEU A 140 -12.59 -2.48 -22.69
N ILE A 141 -12.54 -1.36 -23.39
CA ILE A 141 -13.43 -1.07 -24.51
C ILE A 141 -12.71 -1.62 -25.73
N GLU A 142 -13.24 -2.69 -26.31
CA GLU A 142 -12.80 -3.19 -27.63
C GLU A 142 -13.37 -2.31 -28.73
#